data_AF-A0A929VJI4-F1
#
_entry.id   AF-A0A929VJI4-F1
#
_cell.length_a   1.000
_cell.length_b   1.000
_cell.length_c   1.000
_cell.angle_alpha   90.00
_cell.angle_beta   90.00
_cell.angle_gamma   90.00
#
_symmetry.space_group_name_H-M   'P 1'
#
loop_
_entity.id
_entity.type
_entity.pdbx_description
1 polymer ?
#
loop_
_entity_poly.entity_id
_entity_poly.type
_entity_poly.pdbx_seq_one_letter_code
_entity_poly.pdbx_strand_id
1 'polypeptide(L)'
;MKKKSFLKALSMGVILSMALSACGSPSGGTKTSEKKEEAKVAVSAIEEKYPAIVQNEGTAVENATLKVGVVSDSAFKGILHGFLYQDGTDDEMIKYAMNGAFPTDGDFKILLDSDETPIKVSVDTEKKMVT
;
A
#
# COMPACT_ATOMS: atom_id res chain seq x y z
N MET A 1 23.45 6.80 65.71
CA MET A 1 23.76 6.25 64.37
C MET A 1 22.59 6.54 63.42
N LYS A 2 22.92 6.97 62.20
CA LYS A 2 22.04 7.66 61.24
C LYS A 2 20.92 6.76 60.70
N LYS A 3 19.64 7.12 60.90
CA LYS A 3 18.48 6.53 60.20
C LYS A 3 17.98 7.52 59.15
N LYS A 4 18.60 7.50 57.96
CA LYS A 4 18.14 8.20 56.75
C LYS A 4 18.55 7.38 55.53
N SER A 5 17.62 6.60 54.95
CA SER A 5 17.66 6.25 53.52
C SER A 5 16.48 5.40 53.01
N PHE A 6 15.53 4.95 53.84
CA PHE A 6 14.53 3.95 53.40
C PHE A 6 13.18 4.49 52.89
N LEU A 7 13.10 5.74 52.39
CA LEU A 7 11.81 6.33 51.96
C LEU A 7 11.82 7.08 50.62
N LYS A 8 12.80 6.87 49.73
CA LYS A 8 12.85 7.57 48.43
C LYS A 8 13.15 6.64 47.24
N ALA A 9 12.49 5.49 47.16
CA ALA A 9 12.66 4.56 46.02
C ALA A 9 11.35 3.87 45.59
N LEU A 10 10.21 4.58 45.66
CA LEU A 10 8.93 4.06 45.16
C LEU A 10 8.12 5.13 44.39
N SER A 11 8.80 6.03 43.67
CA SER A 11 8.13 7.13 42.94
C SER A 11 8.50 7.22 41.45
N MET A 12 9.26 6.27 40.91
CA MET A 12 9.56 6.21 39.47
C MET A 12 9.43 4.78 38.98
N GLY A 13 8.21 4.34 38.72
CA GLY A 13 7.95 2.97 38.23
C GLY A 13 6.58 2.76 37.59
N VAL A 14 5.84 3.82 37.27
CA VAL A 14 4.48 3.72 36.67
C VAL A 14 4.39 4.39 35.29
N ILE A 15 5.42 5.11 34.84
CA ILE A 15 5.36 5.80 33.53
C ILE A 15 5.89 4.92 32.38
N LEU A 16 6.56 3.80 32.66
CA LEU A 16 7.16 2.96 31.60
C LEU A 16 6.20 1.90 31.01
N SER A 17 5.00 1.71 31.57
CA SER A 17 4.04 0.72 31.07
C SER A 17 3.11 1.23 29.97
N MET A 18 3.12 2.53 29.65
CA MET A 18 2.32 3.09 28.54
C MET A 18 3.10 3.23 27.22
N ALA A 19 4.39 2.89 27.19
CA ALA A 19 5.24 3.06 26.01
C ALA A 19 5.52 1.75 25.23
N LEU A 20 4.96 0.60 25.64
CA LEU A 20 5.27 -0.72 25.05
C LEU A 20 4.12 -1.39 24.29
N SER A 21 2.97 -0.73 24.11
CA SER A 21 1.88 -1.22 23.25
C SER A 21 2.03 -0.83 21.78
N ALA A 22 3.11 -0.16 21.40
CA ALA A 22 3.38 0.28 20.03
C ALA A 22 4.52 -0.49 19.33
N CYS A 23 5.10 -1.52 19.96
CA CYS A 23 6.08 -2.40 19.32
C CYS A 23 5.58 -3.84 19.39
N GLY A 24 5.15 -4.37 18.24
CA GLY A 24 4.45 -5.65 18.11
C GLY A 24 5.22 -6.83 18.69
N SER A 25 4.49 -7.69 19.39
CA SER A 25 4.94 -9.04 19.70
C SER A 25 4.49 -10.00 18.58
N PRO A 26 5.36 -10.92 18.10
CA PRO A 26 5.03 -11.84 17.02
C PRO A 26 4.15 -12.97 17.55
N SER A 27 2.84 -12.86 17.31
CA SER A 27 1.90 -13.95 17.56
C SER A 27 1.78 -14.80 16.30
N GLY A 28 2.51 -15.91 16.28
CA GLY A 28 2.31 -16.98 15.30
C GLY A 28 1.04 -17.79 15.58
N GLY A 29 0.43 -18.30 14.51
CA GLY A 29 -0.35 -19.54 14.54
C GLY A 29 -1.87 -19.42 14.57
N THR A 30 -2.45 -19.15 13.41
CA THR A 30 -3.65 -19.78 12.79
C THR A 30 -4.72 -20.38 13.69
N LYS A 31 -5.97 -19.89 13.59
CA LYS A 31 -7.16 -20.69 13.19
C LYS A 31 -8.22 -19.82 12.51
N THR A 32 -8.51 -20.20 11.27
CA THR A 32 -9.65 -19.82 10.42
C THR A 32 -10.98 -19.93 11.16
N SER A 33 -11.82 -18.90 11.09
CA SER A 33 -13.17 -18.95 10.48
C SER A 33 -13.95 -17.66 10.76
N GLU A 34 -14.83 -17.36 9.81
CA GLU A 34 -16.02 -16.51 9.89
C GLU A 34 -15.95 -15.07 9.35
N LYS A 35 -16.84 -14.86 8.36
CA LYS A 35 -17.32 -13.62 7.75
C LYS A 35 -16.29 -12.69 7.13
N LYS A 36 -16.29 -12.66 5.79
CA LYS A 36 -16.17 -11.41 5.04
C LYS A 36 -17.31 -10.48 5.48
N GLU A 37 -17.13 -9.84 6.62
CA GLU A 37 -17.73 -8.54 6.83
C GLU A 37 -16.91 -7.61 5.92
N GLU A 38 -17.58 -6.95 4.99
CA GLU A 38 -16.99 -5.82 4.28
C GLU A 38 -16.48 -4.87 5.36
N ALA A 39 -15.16 -4.86 5.57
CA ALA A 39 -14.54 -3.90 6.44
C ALA A 39 -14.89 -2.54 5.84
N LYS A 40 -15.87 -1.85 6.43
CA LYS A 40 -16.08 -0.42 6.22
C LYS A 40 -14.75 0.23 6.57
N VAL A 41 -13.93 0.45 5.55
CA VAL A 41 -12.73 1.27 5.65
C VAL A 41 -13.22 2.59 6.22
N ALA A 42 -12.70 2.98 7.39
CA ALA A 42 -13.02 4.26 7.99
C ALA A 42 -12.43 5.33 7.07
N VAL A 43 -13.26 5.84 6.15
CA VAL A 43 -12.91 6.87 5.19
C VAL A 43 -12.45 8.10 5.97
N SER A 44 -11.25 8.57 5.69
CA SER A 44 -10.73 9.76 6.38
C SER A 44 -11.53 11.01 5.96
N ALA A 45 -11.60 12.04 6.81
CA ALA A 45 -12.26 13.31 6.44
C ALA A 45 -11.66 13.97 5.17
N ILE A 46 -10.42 13.61 4.81
CA ILE A 46 -9.77 14.04 3.57
C ILE A 46 -10.39 13.30 2.37
N GLU A 47 -10.61 12.01 2.49
CA GLU A 47 -11.12 11.13 1.44
C GLU A 47 -12.62 11.36 1.17
N GLU A 48 -13.38 11.80 2.17
CA GLU A 48 -14.76 12.30 1.95
C GLU A 48 -14.79 13.57 1.09
N LYS A 49 -13.78 14.45 1.24
CA LYS A 49 -13.68 15.70 0.49
C LYS A 49 -13.00 15.53 -0.87
N TYR A 50 -12.09 14.57 -0.96
CA TYR A 50 -11.28 14.25 -2.13
C TYR A 50 -11.28 12.74 -2.34
N PRO A 51 -12.37 12.20 -2.91
CA PRO A 51 -12.48 10.76 -3.11
C PRO A 51 -11.41 10.28 -4.09
N ALA A 52 -10.69 9.22 -3.73
CA ALA A 52 -9.71 8.59 -4.60
C ALA A 52 -10.36 7.86 -5.79
N ILE A 53 -11.63 7.47 -5.65
CA ILE A 53 -12.40 6.73 -6.66
C ILE A 53 -13.66 7.52 -6.99
N VAL A 54 -13.89 7.75 -8.28
CA VAL A 54 -15.15 8.30 -8.79
C VAL A 54 -16.04 7.14 -9.22
N GLN A 55 -17.08 6.85 -8.45
CA GLN A 55 -18.10 5.87 -8.85
C GLN A 55 -19.05 6.48 -9.88
N ASN A 56 -19.30 5.75 -10.97
CA ASN A 56 -20.24 6.13 -12.01
C ASN A 56 -21.32 5.04 -12.11
N GLU A 57 -22.58 5.42 -11.89
CA GLU A 57 -23.75 4.53 -11.96
C GLU A 57 -24.19 4.22 -13.40
N GLY A 58 -23.61 4.91 -14.38
CA GLY A 58 -23.91 4.71 -15.80
C GLY A 58 -23.25 3.45 -16.39
N THR A 59 -23.88 2.90 -17.42
CA THR A 59 -23.28 1.82 -18.21
C THR A 59 -22.04 2.31 -18.95
N ALA A 60 -20.95 1.53 -18.92
CA ALA A 60 -19.74 1.83 -19.68
C ALA A 60 -20.06 1.92 -21.19
N VAL A 61 -19.52 2.95 -21.84
CA VAL A 61 -19.69 3.15 -23.29
C VAL A 61 -18.65 2.30 -24.02
N GLU A 62 -19.11 1.39 -24.87
CA GLU A 62 -18.23 0.56 -25.70
C GLU A 62 -17.51 1.41 -26.77
N ASN A 63 -16.23 1.09 -27.03
CA ASN A 63 -15.40 1.70 -28.07
C ASN A 63 -15.24 3.23 -27.98
N ALA A 64 -15.41 3.82 -26.80
CA ALA A 64 -15.16 5.24 -26.57
C ALA A 64 -13.66 5.54 -26.46
N THR A 65 -13.26 6.78 -26.78
CA THR A 65 -11.90 7.28 -26.55
C THR A 65 -11.89 8.20 -25.34
N LEU A 66 -11.12 7.84 -24.31
CA LEU A 66 -10.88 8.72 -23.17
C LEU A 66 -9.92 9.85 -23.57
N LYS A 67 -10.31 11.09 -23.32
CA LYS A 67 -9.46 12.27 -23.53
C LYS A 67 -8.91 12.73 -22.19
N VAL A 68 -7.59 12.69 -22.04
CA VAL A 68 -6.88 13.11 -20.82
C VAL A 68 -5.90 14.21 -21.18
N GLY A 69 -5.77 15.21 -20.30
CA GLY A 69 -4.79 16.29 -20.43
C GLY A 69 -3.87 16.31 -19.22
N VAL A 70 -2.57 16.44 -19.46
CA VAL A 70 -1.57 16.66 -18.41
C VAL A 70 -1.20 18.15 -18.41
N VAL A 71 -1.36 18.80 -17.26
CA VAL A 71 -1.04 20.23 -17.10
C VAL A 71 0.46 20.37 -16.84
N SER A 72 1.13 21.18 -17.65
CA SER A 72 2.57 21.44 -17.54
C SER A 72 2.90 22.85 -18.04
N ASP A 73 3.81 23.52 -17.34
CA ASP A 73 4.35 24.84 -17.74
C ASP A 73 5.44 24.72 -18.82
N SER A 74 5.91 23.49 -19.10
CA SER A 74 6.91 23.17 -20.11
C SER A 74 6.44 22.09 -21.08
N ALA A 75 7.05 22.04 -22.27
CA ALA A 75 6.85 20.92 -23.19
C ALA A 75 7.28 19.59 -22.56
N PHE A 76 6.60 18.49 -22.94
CA PHE A 76 6.98 17.15 -22.49
C PHE A 76 8.34 16.75 -23.05
N LYS A 77 9.16 16.09 -22.21
CA LYS A 77 10.44 15.53 -22.66
C LYS A 77 10.22 14.34 -23.58
N GLY A 78 9.22 13.50 -23.28
CA GLY A 78 8.77 12.44 -24.17
C GLY A 78 9.72 11.25 -24.23
N ILE A 79 10.53 11.02 -23.21
CA ILE A 79 11.41 9.85 -23.12
C ILE A 79 10.60 8.70 -22.52
N LEU A 80 9.77 8.06 -23.35
CA LEU A 80 8.89 6.95 -22.96
C LEU A 80 9.65 5.62 -22.91
N HIS A 81 10.67 5.55 -22.07
CA HIS A 81 11.49 4.36 -21.90
C HIS A 81 11.74 4.11 -20.41
N GLY A 82 11.37 2.92 -19.93
CA GLY A 82 11.35 2.58 -18.49
C GLY A 82 12.67 2.72 -17.74
N PHE A 83 13.80 2.85 -18.44
CA PHE A 83 15.13 3.06 -17.84
C PHE A 83 15.72 4.46 -18.09
N LEU A 84 15.18 5.24 -19.04
CA LEU A 84 15.81 6.47 -19.51
C LEU A 84 14.96 7.72 -19.27
N TYR A 85 13.70 7.56 -18.83
CA TYR A 85 12.85 8.69 -18.49
C TYR A 85 13.50 9.57 -17.41
N GLN A 86 13.19 10.87 -17.44
CA GLN A 86 13.89 11.86 -16.62
C GLN A 86 12.96 12.71 -15.76
N ASP A 87 11.65 12.45 -15.78
CA ASP A 87 10.67 13.10 -14.92
C ASP A 87 9.44 12.23 -14.69
N GLY A 88 8.62 12.66 -13.71
CA GLY A 88 7.41 11.96 -13.34
C GLY A 88 6.30 12.02 -14.39
N THR A 89 6.33 12.96 -15.33
CA THR A 89 5.32 13.02 -16.40
C THR A 89 5.54 11.88 -17.38
N ASP A 90 6.78 11.68 -17.83
CA ASP A 90 7.13 10.54 -18.67
C ASP A 90 6.90 9.21 -17.92
N ASP A 91 7.27 9.11 -16.63
CA ASP A 91 7.01 7.93 -15.78
C ASP A 91 5.52 7.57 -15.73
N GLU A 92 4.65 8.56 -15.50
CA GLU A 92 3.21 8.33 -15.41
C GLU A 92 2.62 7.85 -16.74
N MET A 93 3.08 8.41 -17.87
CA MET A 93 2.66 7.93 -19.20
C MET A 93 3.16 6.50 -19.48
N ILE A 94 4.39 6.18 -19.06
CA ILE A 94 4.98 4.83 -19.19
C ILE A 94 4.16 3.80 -18.40
N LYS A 95 3.68 4.11 -17.18
CA LYS A 95 2.89 3.14 -16.37
C LYS A 95 1.67 2.59 -17.11
N TYR A 96 1.00 3.43 -17.90
CA TYR A 96 -0.19 3.02 -18.66
C TYR A 96 0.12 2.36 -20.01
N ALA A 97 1.31 2.60 -20.58
CA ALA A 97 1.69 2.07 -21.89
C ALA A 97 2.64 0.85 -21.82
N MET A 98 3.46 0.77 -20.77
CA MET A 98 4.61 -0.13 -20.62
C MET A 98 4.80 -0.49 -19.15
N ASN A 99 3.79 -1.12 -18.55
CA ASN A 99 3.83 -1.52 -17.14
C ASN A 99 4.96 -2.53 -16.86
N GLY A 100 5.41 -2.57 -15.60
CA GLY A 100 6.42 -3.53 -15.15
C GLY A 100 5.95 -4.99 -15.22
N ALA A 101 6.88 -5.92 -15.03
CA ALA A 101 6.60 -7.37 -15.11
C ALA A 101 5.54 -7.85 -14.11
N PHE A 102 5.39 -7.16 -12.98
CA PHE A 102 4.41 -7.48 -11.95
C PHE A 102 3.65 -6.22 -11.54
N PRO A 103 2.31 -6.21 -11.67
CA PRO A 103 1.48 -5.15 -11.10
C PRO A 103 1.46 -5.24 -9.58
N THR A 104 1.06 -4.13 -8.95
CA THR A 104 0.85 -4.05 -7.50
C THR A 104 -0.58 -3.72 -7.15
N ASP A 105 -1.06 -4.16 -5.99
CA ASP A 105 -2.31 -3.68 -5.42
C ASP A 105 -2.17 -2.27 -4.80
N GLY A 106 -3.27 -1.73 -4.26
CA GLY A 106 -3.31 -0.43 -3.60
C GLY A 106 -2.44 -0.33 -2.34
N ASP A 107 -2.00 -1.47 -1.78
CA ASP A 107 -1.07 -1.56 -0.65
C ASP A 107 0.38 -1.79 -1.12
N PHE A 108 0.65 -1.61 -2.42
CA PHE A 108 1.94 -1.85 -3.08
C PHE A 108 2.46 -3.29 -2.96
N LYS A 109 1.57 -4.28 -2.77
CA LYS A 109 1.95 -5.69 -2.79
C LYS A 109 2.02 -6.18 -4.22
N ILE A 110 3.05 -6.95 -4.53
CA ILE A 110 3.20 -7.61 -5.82
C ILE A 110 2.06 -8.61 -6.01
N LEU A 111 1.32 -8.47 -7.10
CA LEU A 111 0.32 -9.43 -7.53
C LEU A 111 1.00 -10.54 -8.33
N LEU A 112 0.89 -11.78 -7.85
CA LEU A 112 1.42 -12.98 -8.52
C LEU A 112 0.26 -13.75 -9.15
N ASP A 113 0.49 -14.28 -10.36
CA ASP A 113 -0.42 -15.21 -11.04
C ASP A 113 -1.87 -14.69 -11.22
N SER A 114 -2.01 -13.41 -11.57
CA SER A 114 -3.28 -12.82 -12.03
C SER A 114 -3.31 -12.76 -13.55
N ASP A 115 -4.50 -12.76 -14.16
CA ASP A 115 -4.68 -12.58 -15.61
C ASP A 115 -4.14 -11.24 -16.12
N GLU A 116 -3.94 -10.27 -15.21
CA GLU A 116 -3.35 -8.96 -15.50
C GLU A 116 -1.81 -8.97 -15.42
N THR A 117 -1.19 -10.07 -14.97
CA THR A 117 0.28 -10.18 -14.83
C THR A 117 0.92 -10.57 -16.16
N PRO A 118 1.89 -9.77 -16.68
CA PRO A 118 2.66 -10.16 -17.87
C PRO A 118 3.46 -11.47 -17.69
N ILE A 119 3.87 -11.78 -16.45
CA ILE A 119 4.63 -12.99 -16.10
C ILE A 119 3.92 -13.73 -14.96
N LYS A 120 3.66 -15.03 -15.16
CA LYS A 120 3.13 -15.90 -14.11
C LYS A 120 4.26 -16.42 -13.24
N VAL A 121 4.09 -16.30 -11.92
CA VAL A 121 5.04 -16.79 -10.93
C VAL A 121 4.27 -17.53 -9.84
N SER A 122 4.66 -18.77 -9.59
CA SER A 122 4.15 -19.62 -8.53
C SER A 122 5.25 -19.88 -7.50
N VAL A 123 4.90 -19.82 -6.21
CA VAL A 123 5.82 -20.05 -5.09
C VAL A 123 5.38 -21.30 -4.33
N ASP A 124 6.14 -22.38 -4.47
CA ASP A 124 5.96 -23.60 -3.69
C ASP A 124 6.89 -23.59 -2.47
N THR A 125 6.32 -23.26 -1.31
CA THR A 125 7.09 -23.12 -0.06
C THR A 125 7.57 -24.47 0.46
N GLU A 126 6.80 -25.54 0.25
CA GLU A 126 7.16 -26.89 0.71
C GLU A 126 8.35 -27.44 -0.07
N LYS A 127 8.29 -27.32 -1.40
CA LYS A 127 9.37 -27.76 -2.29
C LYS A 127 10.51 -26.76 -2.39
N LYS A 128 10.37 -25.55 -1.80
CA LYS A 128 11.33 -24.43 -1.90
C LYS A 128 11.63 -24.07 -3.35
N MET A 129 10.59 -24.01 -4.19
CA MET A 129 10.71 -23.70 -5.62
C MET A 129 9.90 -22.47 -5.99
N VAL A 130 10.41 -21.73 -6.97
CA VAL A 130 9.71 -20.63 -7.64
C VAL A 130 9.73 -20.95 -9.13
N THR A 131 8.57 -20.90 -9.79
CA THR A 131 8.40 -21.23 -11.22
C THR A 131 7.55 -20.20 -11.90
#